data_AF-B8GGI8-F1
#
_entry.id   AF-B8GGI8-F1
#
_cell.length_a   1.000
_cell.length_b   1.000
_cell.length_c   1.000
_cell.angle_alpha   90.00
_cell.angle_beta   90.00
_cell.angle_gamma   90.00
#
_symmetry.space_group_name_H-M   'P 1'
#
loop_
_entity.id
_entity.type
_entity.pdbx_description
1 polymer ?
#
loop_
_entity_poly.entity_id
_entity_poly.type
_entity_poly.pdbx_seq_one_letter_code
_entity_poly.pdbx_strand_id
1 'polypeptide(L)'
;MKKNYLAGIIVLILGLMVLTGWGIGFFSGSTLQMSEKNVNMIFVITPDLANDPLGDINPDTANLNNQGFQRSLLMGSYLKQRVGTGNVTAIYALEPMTHLQTVNNSPDMAAIGFIQQFALLNQVTIQNTTGNSYPLYAGYAPGDVPTGVAEPSPFVPAAQGLAFNDTHGNNAALLTGIIDAEKPGSYVFSAPWETISDLLTRINTAKGYNLTLPTSYKGSNFVYVLSVTPAGKASLATLDSRLNPSATYPELPSPVARASSTLQTPFSYNRTAGVDGATIPAKINTNETVYLIRHAEAHPSSSFEDGNYVGAGQWRALALPSFLPNALRGQRSPTMVYSIDPAQSFPILNCSYARPSLTVFPYAIANNLSVNLAASFLLGINATSETAAENASNFFFTNSTGINLSNQTILVAWEHEHFPSLIKYLVDSYGGTALAPNLTWPSNDYDTIWTVKIDTMGNLTVDNALREGIDSSKLPADAPKF
;
A
#
# COMPACT_ATOMS: atom_id res chain seq x y z
N MET A 1 -27.64 -72.39 51.10
CA MET A 1 -26.46 -72.89 50.36
C MET A 1 -25.58 -71.71 49.99
N LYS A 2 -24.29 -71.79 50.35
CA LYS A 2 -23.08 -71.07 49.87
C LYS A 2 -23.29 -69.70 49.20
N LYS A 3 -22.92 -68.58 49.85
CA LYS A 3 -21.57 -67.94 49.95
C LYS A 3 -21.06 -67.34 48.63
N ASN A 4 -20.88 -66.01 48.61
CA ASN A 4 -19.62 -65.27 48.35
C ASN A 4 -19.96 -63.78 48.08
N TYR A 5 -19.77 -62.84 49.02
CA TYR A 5 -18.53 -62.20 49.52
C TYR A 5 -17.79 -61.35 48.47
N LEU A 6 -18.05 -60.03 48.50
CA LEU A 6 -17.12 -58.89 48.64
C LEU A 6 -18.02 -57.63 48.56
N ALA A 7 -18.49 -57.00 49.64
CA ALA A 7 -17.72 -56.15 50.57
C ALA A 7 -16.63 -55.38 49.80
N GLY A 8 -16.71 -54.08 49.57
CA GLY A 8 -17.17 -53.02 50.44
C GLY A 8 -16.17 -51.87 50.29
N ILE A 9 -16.55 -50.67 50.73
CA ILE A 9 -15.70 -49.47 50.80
C ILE A 9 -15.53 -48.78 49.44
N ILE A 10 -16.33 -47.73 49.20
CA ILE A 10 -15.95 -46.38 48.69
C ILE A 10 -17.23 -45.54 48.75
N VAL A 11 -17.70 -45.30 49.97
CA VAL A 11 -18.56 -44.16 50.34
C VAL A 11 -17.90 -43.64 51.60
N LEU A 12 -17.53 -42.36 51.63
CA LEU A 12 -16.59 -41.71 52.54
C LEU A 12 -15.10 -42.02 52.29
N ILE A 13 -14.51 -41.32 51.31
CA ILE A 13 -13.29 -40.48 51.40
C ILE A 13 -13.15 -39.86 50.00
N LEU A 14 -13.83 -38.73 49.79
CA LEU A 14 -13.59 -37.81 48.67
C LEU A 14 -14.04 -36.42 49.12
N GLY A 15 -13.53 -36.03 50.27
CA GLY A 15 -13.60 -34.70 50.85
C GLY A 15 -12.22 -34.41 51.41
N LEU A 16 -11.59 -33.38 50.84
CA LEU A 16 -10.33 -32.73 51.19
C LEU A 16 -9.00 -33.32 50.64
N MET A 17 -8.36 -32.44 49.83
CA MET A 17 -6.96 -32.36 49.38
C MET A 17 -6.61 -33.32 48.23
N VAL A 18 -6.14 -32.91 47.05
CA VAL A 18 -5.06 -31.96 46.72
C VAL A 18 -5.26 -31.49 45.25
N LEU A 19 -5.49 -30.20 44.98
CA LEU A 19 -4.57 -29.32 44.26
C LEU A 19 -3.60 -30.01 43.28
N THR A 20 -4.05 -30.40 42.09
CA THR A 20 -3.21 -30.35 40.87
C THR A 20 -4.08 -30.45 39.62
N GLY A 21 -3.86 -29.52 38.69
CA GLY A 21 -3.88 -29.78 37.26
C GLY A 21 -5.19 -30.23 36.62
N TRP A 22 -5.92 -29.26 36.05
CA TRP A 22 -6.31 -29.16 34.64
C TRP A 22 -7.61 -28.37 34.55
N GLY A 23 -7.46 -27.05 34.71
CA GLY A 23 -8.48 -26.10 34.29
C GLY A 23 -8.50 -26.09 32.77
N ILE A 24 -9.45 -26.80 32.18
CA ILE A 24 -9.89 -26.58 30.81
C ILE A 24 -10.65 -25.25 30.84
N GLY A 25 -9.89 -24.16 30.82
CA GLY A 25 -10.42 -22.82 30.69
C GLY A 25 -10.99 -22.68 29.28
N PHE A 26 -12.31 -22.80 29.16
CA PHE A 26 -13.02 -22.18 28.04
C PHE A 26 -12.70 -20.68 28.11
N PHE A 27 -11.83 -20.22 27.21
CA PHE A 27 -11.63 -18.80 26.96
C PHE A 27 -12.97 -18.24 26.46
N SER A 28 -13.78 -17.73 27.38
CA SER A 28 -14.77 -16.72 27.04
C SER A 28 -13.99 -15.54 26.48
N GLY A 29 -14.07 -15.35 25.17
CA GLY A 29 -13.44 -14.25 24.48
C GLY A 29 -14.09 -12.95 24.94
N SER A 30 -13.61 -12.39 26.04
CA SER A 30 -13.84 -10.98 26.35
C SER A 30 -13.27 -10.20 25.17
N THR A 31 -14.16 -9.60 24.37
CA THR A 31 -13.77 -8.60 23.38
C THR A 31 -13.02 -7.52 24.14
N LEU A 32 -11.69 -7.45 23.96
CA LEU A 32 -10.91 -6.31 24.42
C LEU A 32 -11.43 -5.10 23.64
N GLN A 33 -12.39 -4.39 24.23
CA GLN A 33 -12.86 -3.12 23.71
C GLN A 33 -11.94 -2.05 24.27
N MET A 34 -11.16 -1.43 23.39
CA MET A 34 -10.24 -0.37 23.78
C MET A 34 -11.03 0.82 24.34
N SER A 35 -10.53 1.39 25.44
CA SER A 35 -11.14 2.59 26.02
C SER A 35 -10.85 3.79 25.14
N GLU A 36 -11.89 4.48 24.72
CA GLU A 36 -11.81 5.74 23.94
C GLU A 36 -11.18 6.89 24.75
N LYS A 37 -11.04 6.72 26.07
CA LYS A 37 -10.37 7.68 26.95
C LYS A 37 -8.86 7.47 27.03
N ASN A 38 -8.34 6.39 26.44
CA ASN A 38 -6.92 6.06 26.46
C ASN A 38 -6.26 6.52 25.17
N VAL A 39 -4.94 6.73 25.22
CA VAL A 39 -4.09 6.70 24.04
C VAL A 39 -3.82 5.24 23.71
N ASN A 40 -4.37 4.73 22.61
CA ASN A 40 -4.19 3.35 22.18
C ASN A 40 -3.26 3.32 20.96
N MET A 41 -2.09 2.71 21.10
CA MET A 41 -1.16 2.44 20.00
C MET A 41 -1.33 0.99 19.57
N ILE A 42 -1.68 0.78 18.32
CA ILE A 42 -2.02 -0.53 17.74
C ILE A 42 -0.95 -0.87 16.72
N PHE A 43 -0.12 -1.86 17.02
CA PHE A 43 0.98 -2.31 16.19
C PHE A 43 0.54 -3.54 15.39
N VAL A 44 0.37 -3.36 14.10
CA VAL A 44 0.05 -4.38 13.10
C VAL A 44 1.35 -4.85 12.48
N ILE A 45 1.74 -6.10 12.77
CA ILE A 45 3.00 -6.63 12.26
C ILE A 45 2.80 -7.13 10.83
N THR A 46 3.63 -6.64 9.90
CA THR A 46 3.63 -7.14 8.53
C THR A 46 4.72 -8.18 8.30
N PRO A 47 4.48 -9.19 7.44
CA PRO A 47 5.51 -10.14 7.05
C PRO A 47 6.50 -9.49 6.08
N ASP A 48 7.71 -10.03 6.02
CA ASP A 48 8.77 -9.71 5.07
C ASP A 48 9.59 -10.96 4.74
N LEU A 49 10.63 -10.86 3.90
CA LEU A 49 11.45 -12.04 3.56
C LEU A 49 12.13 -12.69 4.77
N ALA A 50 12.42 -11.93 5.83
CA ALA A 50 13.08 -12.44 7.02
C ALA A 50 12.10 -13.11 8.00
N ASN A 51 10.86 -12.64 8.03
CA ASN A 51 9.82 -12.99 8.99
C ASN A 51 8.52 -13.39 8.29
N ASP A 52 8.54 -14.51 7.55
CA ASP A 52 7.37 -15.06 6.88
C ASP A 52 7.13 -16.58 7.12
N PRO A 53 6.88 -17.00 8.37
CA PRO A 53 6.55 -18.38 8.71
C PRO A 53 5.16 -18.81 8.20
N LEU A 54 4.30 -17.88 7.79
CA LEU A 54 2.97 -18.19 7.27
C LEU A 54 2.95 -18.29 5.74
N GLY A 55 4.03 -17.92 5.04
CA GLY A 55 4.10 -17.96 3.59
C GLY A 55 3.20 -16.90 2.94
N ASP A 56 3.16 -15.70 3.52
CA ASP A 56 2.42 -14.54 3.03
C ASP A 56 3.22 -13.68 2.03
N ILE A 57 4.53 -13.90 1.91
CA ILE A 57 5.44 -13.18 1.02
C ILE A 57 5.81 -14.05 -0.17
N ASN A 58 5.89 -13.42 -1.33
CA ASN A 58 6.49 -14.03 -2.50
C ASN A 58 8.01 -13.76 -2.51
N PRO A 59 8.87 -14.79 -2.53
CA PRO A 59 10.32 -14.59 -2.51
C PRO A 59 10.87 -13.88 -3.77
N ASP A 60 10.18 -13.96 -4.91
CA ASP A 60 10.65 -13.38 -6.17
C ASP A 60 10.36 -11.87 -6.25
N THR A 61 9.22 -11.44 -5.72
CA THR A 61 8.79 -10.03 -5.74
C THR A 61 9.03 -9.31 -4.41
N ALA A 62 9.40 -10.08 -3.38
CA ALA A 62 9.62 -9.65 -2.00
C ALA A 62 8.48 -8.81 -1.41
N ASN A 63 7.26 -9.08 -1.85
CA ASN A 63 6.04 -8.45 -1.39
C ASN A 63 4.97 -9.52 -1.15
N LEU A 64 3.79 -9.10 -0.69
CA LEU A 64 2.67 -10.02 -0.43
C LEU A 64 2.41 -10.93 -1.65
N ASN A 65 2.19 -12.21 -1.39
CA ASN A 65 1.57 -13.10 -2.36
C ASN A 65 0.04 -13.08 -2.18
N ASN A 66 -0.69 -13.88 -2.96
CA ASN A 66 -2.15 -13.96 -2.88
C ASN A 66 -2.67 -14.28 -1.47
N GLN A 67 -2.00 -15.20 -0.75
CA GLN A 67 -2.37 -15.56 0.62
C GLN A 67 -2.17 -14.38 1.58
N GLY A 68 -0.99 -13.76 1.54
CA GLY A 68 -0.66 -12.61 2.38
C GLY A 68 -1.58 -11.41 2.11
N PHE A 69 -1.94 -11.20 0.85
CA PHE A 69 -2.89 -10.17 0.45
C PHE A 69 -4.31 -10.49 0.93
N GLN A 70 -4.78 -11.73 0.82
CA GLN A 70 -6.07 -12.09 1.38
C GLN A 70 -6.07 -11.97 2.91
N ARG A 71 -4.94 -12.26 3.58
CA ARG A 71 -4.78 -12.03 5.02
C ARG A 71 -4.91 -10.56 5.37
N SER A 72 -4.31 -9.65 4.59
CA SER A 72 -4.42 -8.22 4.88
C SER A 72 -5.85 -7.70 4.78
N LEU A 73 -6.61 -8.16 3.79
CA LEU A 73 -8.04 -7.83 3.66
C LEU A 73 -8.83 -8.30 4.89
N LEU A 74 -8.63 -9.55 5.32
CA LEU A 74 -9.30 -10.08 6.50
C LEU A 74 -8.82 -9.40 7.80
N MET A 75 -7.53 -9.05 7.89
CA MET A 75 -6.98 -8.31 9.01
C MET A 75 -7.61 -6.92 9.11
N GLY A 76 -7.85 -6.24 7.99
CA GLY A 76 -8.56 -4.97 7.98
C GLY A 76 -9.96 -5.08 8.59
N SER A 77 -10.73 -6.11 8.21
CA SER A 77 -12.05 -6.41 8.81
C SER A 77 -11.93 -6.73 10.30
N TYR A 78 -10.94 -7.53 10.70
CA TYR A 78 -10.69 -7.86 12.10
C TYR A 78 -10.37 -6.62 12.94
N LEU A 79 -9.44 -5.78 12.48
CA LEU A 79 -9.07 -4.53 13.13
C LEU A 79 -10.27 -3.60 13.25
N LYS A 80 -11.11 -3.49 12.21
CA LYS A 80 -12.32 -2.67 12.26
C LYS A 80 -13.25 -3.08 13.40
N GLN A 81 -13.41 -4.39 13.64
CA GLN A 81 -14.22 -4.92 14.74
C GLN A 81 -13.60 -4.67 16.11
N ARG A 82 -12.26 -4.63 16.22
CA ARG A 82 -11.54 -4.40 17.48
C ARG A 82 -11.40 -2.93 17.85
N VAL A 83 -11.16 -2.07 16.86
CA VAL A 83 -10.92 -0.63 17.04
C VAL A 83 -12.23 0.17 17.09
N GLY A 84 -13.25 -0.25 16.35
CA GLY A 84 -14.52 0.47 16.22
C GLY A 84 -14.52 1.50 15.09
N THR A 85 -15.70 2.03 14.74
CA THR A 85 -15.93 2.81 13.51
C THR A 85 -15.55 4.28 13.57
N GLY A 86 -15.19 4.84 14.73
CA GLY A 86 -14.90 6.28 14.91
C GLY A 86 -13.65 6.59 15.73
N ASN A 87 -12.82 5.59 16.01
CA ASN A 87 -11.71 5.72 16.98
C ASN A 87 -10.33 5.79 16.34
N VAL A 88 -10.22 5.74 15.01
CA VAL A 88 -8.93 5.89 14.32
C VAL A 88 -8.53 7.35 14.31
N THR A 89 -7.31 7.62 14.75
CA THR A 89 -6.72 8.96 14.85
C THR A 89 -5.61 9.15 13.83
N ALA A 90 -4.79 8.13 13.60
CA ALA A 90 -3.71 8.15 12.61
C ALA A 90 -3.35 6.72 12.20
N ILE A 91 -2.88 6.55 10.97
CA ILE A 91 -2.33 5.30 10.47
C ILE A 91 -0.93 5.59 9.93
N TYR A 92 0.08 5.08 10.61
CA TYR A 92 1.49 5.16 10.22
C TYR A 92 1.91 3.84 9.60
N ALA A 93 2.60 3.90 8.47
CA ALA A 93 3.13 2.75 7.77
C ALA A 93 4.62 2.95 7.47
N LEU A 94 5.31 1.84 7.25
CA LEU A 94 6.70 1.84 6.80
C LEU A 94 6.86 2.66 5.50
N GLU A 95 7.89 3.49 5.47
CA GLU A 95 8.40 4.16 4.27
C GLU A 95 9.03 3.11 3.34
N PRO A 96 8.44 2.79 2.16
CA PRO A 96 8.77 1.58 1.41
C PRO A 96 10.22 1.44 0.97
N MET A 97 10.90 2.57 0.69
CA MET A 97 12.30 2.54 0.25
C MET A 97 13.30 2.42 1.42
N THR A 98 12.87 2.59 2.67
CA THR A 98 13.77 2.43 3.83
C THR A 98 14.06 0.97 4.16
N HIS A 99 13.24 0.05 3.64
CA HIS A 99 13.41 -1.39 3.73
C HIS A 99 13.44 -2.01 2.33
N LEU A 100 14.63 -2.09 1.75
CA LEU A 100 14.83 -2.80 0.48
C LEU A 100 15.05 -4.29 0.76
N GLN A 101 14.16 -5.11 0.24
CA GLN A 101 14.17 -6.54 0.47
C GLN A 101 15.30 -7.20 -0.36
N THR A 102 16.09 -8.05 0.31
CA THR A 102 17.49 -8.37 -0.03
C THR A 102 17.74 -9.16 -1.31
N VAL A 103 16.72 -9.77 -1.92
CA VAL A 103 16.92 -10.58 -3.15
C VAL A 103 17.02 -9.70 -4.40
N ASN A 104 16.28 -8.58 -4.45
CA ASN A 104 16.15 -7.74 -5.66
C ASN A 104 16.15 -6.23 -5.38
N ASN A 105 16.53 -5.79 -4.17
CA ASN A 105 16.37 -4.42 -3.70
C ASN A 105 14.93 -3.90 -3.91
N SER A 106 13.95 -4.78 -3.73
CA SER A 106 12.55 -4.43 -3.97
C SER A 106 12.03 -3.57 -2.81
N PRO A 107 11.26 -2.51 -3.10
CA PRO A 107 10.61 -1.72 -2.06
C PRO A 107 9.62 -2.57 -1.27
N ASP A 108 9.58 -2.35 0.04
CA ASP A 108 8.63 -3.02 0.92
C ASP A 108 7.28 -2.28 0.92
N MET A 109 6.37 -2.76 0.07
CA MET A 109 5.00 -2.27 0.01
C MET A 109 4.06 -3.04 0.95
N ALA A 110 4.56 -4.07 1.66
CA ALA A 110 3.74 -4.93 2.50
C ALA A 110 3.09 -4.12 3.62
N ALA A 111 3.83 -3.24 4.30
CA ALA A 111 3.32 -2.38 5.37
C ALA A 111 2.07 -1.57 4.98
N ILE A 112 2.15 -0.85 3.87
CA ILE A 112 1.06 0.00 3.36
C ILE A 112 -0.09 -0.87 2.83
N GLY A 113 0.23 -1.93 2.07
CA GLY A 113 -0.77 -2.85 1.55
C GLY A 113 -1.51 -3.64 2.63
N PHE A 114 -0.86 -3.94 3.76
CA PHE A 114 -1.45 -4.72 4.84
C PHE A 114 -2.53 -3.94 5.59
N ILE A 115 -2.34 -2.62 5.73
CA ILE A 115 -3.25 -1.75 6.47
C ILE A 115 -4.30 -1.05 5.59
N GLN A 116 -4.14 -1.11 4.27
CA GLN A 116 -5.02 -0.38 3.35
C GLN A 116 -6.50 -0.72 3.51
N GLN A 117 -6.86 -2.00 3.66
CA GLN A 117 -8.26 -2.38 3.90
C GLN A 117 -8.82 -1.72 5.17
N PHE A 118 -8.02 -1.67 6.25
CA PHE A 118 -8.46 -1.03 7.47
C PHE A 118 -8.71 0.46 7.26
N ALA A 119 -7.84 1.16 6.53
CA ALA A 119 -8.03 2.58 6.22
C ALA A 119 -9.36 2.82 5.49
N LEU A 120 -9.69 2.00 4.49
CA LEU A 120 -10.87 2.15 3.65
C LEU A 120 -12.19 1.71 4.30
N LEU A 121 -12.10 0.80 5.27
CA LEU A 121 -13.24 0.46 6.14
C LEU A 121 -13.54 1.58 7.15
N ASN A 122 -12.63 2.53 7.36
CA ASN A 122 -12.84 3.72 8.15
C ASN A 122 -13.28 4.90 7.27
N GLN A 123 -13.74 5.95 7.94
CA GLN A 123 -14.22 7.16 7.29
C GLN A 123 -13.48 8.36 7.86
N VAL A 124 -13.16 9.30 7.00
CA VAL A 124 -12.64 10.62 7.35
C VAL A 124 -13.54 11.69 6.73
N THR A 125 -13.67 12.83 7.40
CA THR A 125 -14.36 13.99 6.87
C THR A 125 -13.35 15.08 6.54
N ILE A 126 -13.27 15.44 5.26
CA ILE A 126 -12.38 16.48 4.73
C ILE A 126 -13.23 17.52 4.04
N GLN A 127 -13.09 18.79 4.47
CA GLN A 127 -13.86 19.92 3.93
C GLN A 127 -15.37 19.62 3.80
N ASN A 128 -15.97 19.05 4.86
CA ASN A 128 -17.38 18.64 4.95
C ASN A 128 -17.80 17.46 4.07
N THR A 129 -16.86 16.81 3.38
CA THR A 129 -17.12 15.58 2.62
C THR A 129 -16.62 14.38 3.41
N THR A 130 -17.51 13.44 3.71
CA THR A 130 -17.15 12.16 4.34
C THR A 130 -16.93 11.11 3.26
N GLY A 131 -15.81 10.40 3.32
CA GLY A 131 -15.48 9.31 2.41
C GLY A 131 -14.98 8.08 3.16
N ASN A 132 -15.19 6.89 2.58
CA ASN A 132 -14.60 5.63 3.02
C ASN A 132 -13.12 5.59 2.64
N SER A 133 -12.33 6.30 3.43
CA SER A 133 -10.88 6.39 3.34
C SER A 133 -10.34 6.87 4.68
N TYR A 134 -9.05 6.63 4.88
CA TYR A 134 -8.27 7.26 5.94
C TYR A 134 -6.85 7.53 5.39
N PRO A 135 -6.24 8.69 5.67
CA PRO A 135 -4.88 8.97 5.27
C PRO A 135 -3.91 7.93 5.82
N LEU A 136 -2.95 7.51 4.98
CA LEU A 136 -1.80 6.74 5.40
C LEU A 136 -0.61 7.69 5.53
N TYR A 137 0.12 7.60 6.63
CA TYR A 137 1.35 8.34 6.85
C TYR A 137 2.54 7.42 6.60
N ALA A 138 3.23 7.69 5.50
CA ALA A 138 4.34 6.90 4.98
C ALA A 138 5.45 7.79 4.38
N GLY A 139 5.44 9.10 4.65
CA GLY A 139 6.38 10.10 4.13
C GLY A 139 7.69 10.14 4.90
N TYR A 140 8.80 10.45 4.22
CA TYR A 140 10.10 10.50 4.89
C TYR A 140 10.17 11.59 5.97
N ALA A 141 10.74 11.24 7.11
CA ALA A 141 11.25 12.23 8.07
C ALA A 141 12.61 12.80 7.59
N PRO A 142 12.96 14.04 8.01
CA PRO A 142 14.30 14.58 7.77
C PRO A 142 15.41 13.62 8.25
N GLY A 143 16.35 13.32 7.37
CA GLY A 143 17.46 12.41 7.62
C GLY A 143 17.21 10.94 7.29
N ASP A 144 15.96 10.49 7.14
CA ASP A 144 15.66 9.07 6.91
C ASP A 144 15.60 8.66 5.43
N VAL A 145 15.79 9.62 4.53
CA VAL A 145 15.80 9.39 3.08
C VAL A 145 16.96 8.48 2.68
N PRO A 146 16.70 7.30 2.08
CA PRO A 146 17.75 6.39 1.65
C PRO A 146 18.61 6.92 0.50
N THR A 147 19.83 6.43 0.38
CA THR A 147 20.69 6.71 -0.79
C THR A 147 20.00 6.33 -2.10
N GLY A 148 20.00 7.24 -3.07
CA GLY A 148 19.39 7.02 -4.38
C GLY A 148 17.91 7.39 -4.46
N VAL A 149 17.30 7.77 -3.32
CA VAL A 149 15.97 8.37 -3.25
C VAL A 149 16.11 9.91 -3.26
N ALA A 150 15.22 10.58 -3.97
CA ALA A 150 15.15 12.03 -3.98
C ALA A 150 14.66 12.54 -2.62
N GLU A 151 15.42 13.48 -2.04
CA GLU A 151 15.06 14.11 -0.77
C GLU A 151 13.80 14.98 -0.94
N PRO A 152 12.72 14.72 -0.19
CA PRO A 152 11.48 15.47 -0.34
C PRO A 152 11.65 16.97 -0.09
N SER A 153 11.09 17.78 -0.98
CA SER A 153 11.15 19.24 -0.85
C SER A 153 9.80 19.89 -1.17
N PRO A 154 9.13 20.53 -0.19
CA PRO A 154 9.46 20.53 1.24
C PRO A 154 9.20 19.15 1.89
N PHE A 155 9.84 18.88 3.03
CA PHE A 155 9.36 17.83 3.93
C PHE A 155 7.98 18.19 4.49
N VAL A 156 7.12 17.19 4.64
CA VAL A 156 5.76 17.34 5.18
C VAL A 156 5.68 16.58 6.51
N PRO A 157 5.90 17.22 7.67
CA PRO A 157 5.89 16.53 8.96
C PRO A 157 4.58 15.80 9.26
N ALA A 158 3.46 16.33 8.77
CA ALA A 158 2.14 15.72 8.92
C ALA A 158 1.97 14.43 8.10
N ALA A 159 2.92 14.09 7.22
CA ALA A 159 2.91 12.87 6.42
C ALA A 159 3.92 11.82 6.92
N GLN A 160 4.69 12.11 7.98
CA GLN A 160 5.78 11.26 8.46
C GLN A 160 5.34 9.81 8.69
N GLY A 161 6.05 8.86 8.06
CA GLY A 161 5.90 7.42 8.22
C GLY A 161 6.84 6.82 9.26
N LEU A 162 7.18 5.54 9.04
CA LEU A 162 8.15 4.81 9.84
C LEU A 162 9.38 4.45 8.99
N ALA A 163 10.56 4.78 9.47
CA ALA A 163 11.83 4.35 8.86
C ALA A 163 12.26 2.99 9.40
N PHE A 164 12.70 2.06 8.54
CA PHE A 164 13.04 0.70 8.98
C PHE A 164 14.17 0.64 10.02
N ASN A 165 15.31 1.30 9.71
CA ASN A 165 16.51 1.29 10.57
C ASN A 165 16.52 2.42 11.62
N ASP A 166 15.65 3.43 11.46
CA ASP A 166 15.45 4.58 12.36
C ASP A 166 16.74 5.13 13.01
N THR A 167 17.78 5.40 12.20
CA THR A 167 19.09 5.81 12.72
C THR A 167 19.05 7.17 13.44
N HIS A 168 18.03 7.99 13.17
CA HIS A 168 17.84 9.31 13.75
C HIS A 168 16.86 9.32 14.94
N GLY A 169 16.20 8.18 15.25
CA GLY A 169 15.23 8.07 16.34
C GLY A 169 13.91 8.78 16.08
N ASN A 170 13.58 9.02 14.80
CA ASN A 170 12.36 9.69 14.36
C ASN A 170 11.12 8.86 14.67
N ASN A 171 11.16 7.52 14.58
CA ASN A 171 10.02 6.68 14.93
C ASN A 171 9.72 6.78 16.43
N ALA A 172 10.75 6.69 17.27
CA ALA A 172 10.60 6.79 18.72
C ALA A 172 10.14 8.20 19.15
N ALA A 173 10.63 9.25 18.49
CA ALA A 173 10.22 10.63 18.73
C ALA A 173 8.74 10.85 18.36
N LEU A 174 8.29 10.35 17.21
CA LEU A 174 6.89 10.37 16.79
C LEU A 174 5.99 9.73 17.86
N LEU A 175 6.34 8.50 18.27
CA LEU A 175 5.54 7.72 19.19
C LEU A 175 5.53 8.32 20.61
N THR A 176 6.65 8.89 21.03
CA THR A 176 6.77 9.68 22.28
C THR A 176 5.88 10.93 22.23
N GLY A 177 5.90 11.66 21.13
CA GLY A 177 5.08 12.86 20.94
C GLY A 177 3.57 12.57 20.96
N ILE A 178 3.15 11.43 20.41
CA ILE A 178 1.75 10.97 20.49
C ILE A 178 1.32 10.74 21.94
N ILE A 179 2.15 10.05 22.72
CA ILE A 179 1.89 9.78 24.14
C ILE A 179 1.83 11.08 24.95
N ASP A 180 2.81 11.97 24.75
CA ASP A 180 2.93 13.22 25.50
C ASP A 180 1.86 14.25 25.15
N ALA A 181 1.26 14.14 23.97
CA ALA A 181 0.10 14.95 23.62
C ALA A 181 -1.15 14.58 24.45
N GLU A 182 -1.16 13.40 25.08
CA GLU A 182 -2.27 12.87 25.91
C GLU A 182 -3.63 12.91 25.19
N LYS A 183 -3.63 12.88 23.86
CA LYS A 183 -4.85 12.92 23.03
C LYS A 183 -5.43 11.51 22.94
N PRO A 184 -6.60 11.24 23.55
CA PRO A 184 -7.21 9.93 23.46
C PRO A 184 -7.55 9.56 22.02
N GLY A 185 -7.45 8.28 21.68
CA GLY A 185 -7.66 7.82 20.32
C GLY A 185 -6.93 6.53 20.00
N SER A 186 -7.00 6.11 18.73
CA SER A 186 -6.32 4.92 18.23
C SER A 186 -5.34 5.29 17.14
N TYR A 187 -4.06 5.06 17.41
CA TYR A 187 -2.94 5.31 16.52
C TYR A 187 -2.44 3.96 16.03
N VAL A 188 -2.51 3.72 14.73
CA VAL A 188 -2.17 2.43 14.13
C VAL A 188 -0.79 2.51 13.48
N PHE A 189 0.04 1.49 13.70
CA PHE A 189 1.40 1.40 13.18
C PHE A 189 1.53 0.08 12.43
N SER A 190 1.82 0.13 11.13
CA SER A 190 1.98 -1.02 10.25
C SER A 190 3.42 -1.09 9.77
N ALA A 191 4.19 -2.07 10.25
CA ALA A 191 5.58 -2.24 9.85
C ALA A 191 6.08 -3.67 10.13
N PRO A 192 7.24 -4.06 9.58
CA PRO A 192 7.91 -5.31 9.89
C PRO A 192 8.27 -5.44 11.37
N TRP A 193 8.61 -6.67 11.76
CA TRP A 193 8.86 -7.03 13.15
C TRP A 193 9.96 -6.20 13.80
N GLU A 194 11.07 -5.99 13.09
CA GLU A 194 12.25 -5.28 13.55
C GLU A 194 11.90 -3.86 13.98
N THR A 195 11.18 -3.13 13.11
CA THR A 195 10.73 -1.77 13.37
C THR A 195 9.78 -1.70 14.56
N ILE A 196 8.81 -2.60 14.65
CA ILE A 196 7.84 -2.60 15.75
C ILE A 196 8.48 -3.02 17.08
N SER A 197 9.35 -4.03 17.06
CA SER A 197 10.07 -4.52 18.25
C SER A 197 10.98 -3.43 18.82
N ASP A 198 11.69 -2.69 17.96
CA ASP A 198 12.51 -1.55 18.37
C ASP A 198 11.65 -0.43 18.97
N LEU A 199 10.55 -0.05 18.31
CA LEU A 199 9.61 0.95 18.82
C LEU A 199 9.05 0.61 20.21
N LEU A 200 8.56 -0.62 20.39
CA LEU A 200 8.04 -1.10 21.67
C LEU A 200 9.12 -1.05 22.76
N THR A 201 10.35 -1.47 22.42
CA THR A 201 11.48 -1.45 23.35
C THR A 201 11.81 -0.03 23.77
N ARG A 202 11.98 0.89 22.81
CA ARG A 202 12.33 2.29 23.07
C ARG A 202 11.28 3.01 23.89
N ILE A 203 9.99 2.85 23.58
CA ILE A 203 8.91 3.46 24.37
C ILE A 203 8.86 2.89 25.78
N ASN A 204 8.98 1.58 25.93
CA ASN A 204 8.95 0.94 27.24
C ASN A 204 10.08 1.46 28.15
N THR A 205 11.27 1.66 27.59
CA THR A 205 12.42 2.26 28.28
C THR A 205 12.21 3.75 28.53
N ALA A 206 11.89 4.54 27.51
CA ALA A 206 11.79 6.00 27.60
C ALA A 206 10.68 6.46 28.56
N LYS A 207 9.57 5.72 28.64
CA LYS A 207 8.43 6.03 29.53
C LYS A 207 8.43 5.24 30.84
N GLY A 208 9.36 4.31 31.04
CA GLY A 208 9.46 3.51 32.27
C GLY A 208 8.25 2.62 32.55
N TYR A 209 7.58 2.13 31.50
CA TYR A 209 6.30 1.41 31.63
C TYR A 209 6.42 -0.01 32.19
N ASN A 210 7.62 -0.59 32.25
CA ASN A 210 7.89 -1.94 32.75
C ASN A 210 6.99 -3.02 32.10
N LEU A 211 6.70 -2.86 30.81
CA LEU A 211 5.88 -3.80 30.03
C LEU A 211 6.67 -5.07 29.75
N THR A 212 5.98 -6.22 29.77
CA THR A 212 6.51 -7.47 29.23
C THR A 212 6.37 -7.47 27.71
N LEU A 213 7.50 -7.33 27.00
CA LEU A 213 7.50 -7.23 25.55
C LEU A 213 7.64 -8.61 24.88
N PRO A 214 7.03 -8.82 23.70
CA PRO A 214 7.32 -9.98 22.86
C PRO A 214 8.79 -10.02 22.47
N THR A 215 9.44 -11.18 22.58
CA THR A 215 10.87 -11.35 22.31
C THR A 215 11.19 -11.91 20.92
N SER A 216 10.17 -12.34 20.18
CA SER A 216 10.31 -12.88 18.84
C SER A 216 9.07 -12.60 18.01
N TYR A 217 9.24 -12.58 16.69
CA TYR A 217 8.13 -12.55 15.74
C TYR A 217 7.17 -13.73 15.99
N LYS A 218 5.86 -13.45 16.00
CA LYS A 218 4.80 -14.43 16.27
C LYS A 218 3.96 -14.78 15.04
N GLY A 219 4.12 -14.07 13.93
CA GLY A 219 3.26 -14.20 12.75
C GLY A 219 2.45 -12.93 12.48
N SER A 220 2.06 -12.75 11.22
CA SER A 220 1.22 -11.66 10.71
C SER A 220 -0.23 -11.68 11.24
N ASN A 221 -0.61 -12.72 11.99
CA ASN A 221 -1.89 -12.78 12.69
C ASN A 221 -1.91 -11.96 13.99
N PHE A 222 -0.74 -11.59 14.51
CA PHE A 222 -0.61 -10.95 15.81
C PHE A 222 -0.61 -9.42 15.72
N VAL A 223 -1.37 -8.79 16.61
CA VAL A 223 -1.46 -7.34 16.76
C VAL A 223 -1.18 -7.00 18.22
N TYR A 224 -0.31 -6.03 18.48
CA TYR A 224 -0.02 -5.56 19.83
C TYR A 224 -0.74 -4.26 20.11
N VAL A 225 -1.32 -4.12 21.30
CA VAL A 225 -2.05 -2.92 21.69
C VAL A 225 -1.45 -2.38 22.97
N LEU A 226 -0.75 -1.24 22.86
CA LEU A 226 -0.28 -0.47 24.00
C LEU A 226 -1.33 0.59 24.34
N SER A 227 -1.97 0.44 25.50
CA SER A 227 -2.95 1.40 26.00
C SER A 227 -2.36 2.20 27.16
N VAL A 228 -2.37 3.52 27.05
CA VAL A 228 -1.98 4.47 28.11
C VAL A 228 -3.23 5.20 28.61
N THR A 229 -3.53 5.02 29.89
CA THR A 229 -4.68 5.68 30.55
C THR A 229 -4.41 7.17 30.81
N PRO A 230 -5.43 7.99 31.07
CA PRO A 230 -5.24 9.40 31.48
C PRO A 230 -4.37 9.59 32.73
N ALA A 231 -4.22 8.55 33.56
CA ALA A 231 -3.32 8.58 34.72
C ALA A 231 -1.87 8.19 34.37
N GLY A 232 -1.52 8.09 33.08
CA GLY A 232 -0.20 7.69 32.60
C GLY A 232 0.12 6.20 32.74
N LYS A 233 -0.84 5.37 33.18
CA LYS A 233 -0.60 3.92 33.33
C LYS A 233 -0.69 3.23 31.98
N ALA A 234 0.37 2.51 31.61
CA ALA A 234 0.46 1.73 30.40
C ALA A 234 0.14 0.24 30.63
N SER A 235 -0.41 -0.39 29.61
CA SER A 235 -0.60 -1.84 29.53
C SER A 235 -0.42 -2.31 28.09
N LEU A 236 0.11 -3.52 27.90
CA LEU A 236 0.29 -4.14 26.59
C LEU A 236 -0.61 -5.38 26.50
N ALA A 237 -1.46 -5.42 25.48
CA ALA A 237 -2.24 -6.59 25.13
C ALA A 237 -1.76 -7.17 23.80
N THR A 238 -1.88 -8.49 23.66
CA THR A 238 -1.62 -9.21 22.40
C THR A 238 -2.94 -9.76 21.89
N LEU A 239 -3.27 -9.42 20.65
CA LEU A 239 -4.42 -9.94 19.93
C LEU A 239 -3.92 -10.91 18.86
N ASP A 240 -4.62 -12.04 18.73
CA ASP A 240 -4.38 -13.04 17.69
C ASP A 240 -5.65 -13.17 16.86
N SER A 241 -5.57 -12.78 15.58
CA SER A 241 -6.68 -12.84 14.65
C SER A 241 -7.02 -14.26 14.21
N ARG A 242 -6.08 -15.22 14.34
CA ARG A 242 -6.21 -16.61 13.88
C ARG A 242 -6.65 -16.76 12.43
N LEU A 243 -6.32 -15.79 11.58
CA LEU A 243 -6.67 -15.85 10.17
C LEU A 243 -5.89 -16.97 9.48
N ASN A 244 -6.53 -17.61 8.51
CA ASN A 244 -5.93 -18.64 7.66
C ASN A 244 -6.57 -18.61 6.27
N PRO A 245 -6.27 -17.58 5.45
CA PRO A 245 -6.90 -17.40 4.14
C PRO A 245 -6.43 -18.42 3.11
N SER A 246 -7.11 -18.44 1.95
CA SER A 246 -6.70 -19.22 0.79
C SER A 246 -5.41 -18.67 0.17
N ALA A 247 -4.68 -19.50 -0.57
CA ALA A 247 -3.54 -19.08 -1.38
C ALA A 247 -3.93 -18.53 -2.77
N THR A 248 -5.24 -18.48 -3.07
CA THR A 248 -5.78 -17.91 -4.30
C THR A 248 -5.99 -16.41 -4.15
N TYR A 249 -5.93 -15.66 -5.26
CA TYR A 249 -6.27 -14.25 -5.23
C TYR A 249 -7.70 -14.04 -4.66
N PRO A 250 -7.94 -13.03 -3.80
CA PRO A 250 -9.22 -12.84 -3.14
C PRO A 250 -10.37 -12.65 -4.14
N GLU A 251 -11.47 -13.35 -3.91
CA GLU A 251 -12.71 -13.15 -4.65
C GLU A 251 -13.43 -11.88 -4.15
N LEU A 252 -13.81 -11.01 -5.08
CA LEU A 252 -14.58 -9.82 -4.73
C LEU A 252 -15.97 -10.20 -4.20
N PRO A 253 -16.48 -9.54 -3.15
CA PRO A 253 -17.81 -9.85 -2.58
C PRO A 253 -18.98 -9.60 -3.55
N SER A 254 -18.75 -8.88 -4.65
CA SER A 254 -19.73 -8.60 -5.70
C SER A 254 -19.02 -8.36 -7.03
N PRO A 255 -19.66 -8.68 -8.17
CA PRO A 255 -19.07 -8.47 -9.49
C PRO A 255 -18.93 -6.98 -9.80
N VAL A 256 -17.81 -6.60 -10.43
CA VAL A 256 -17.57 -5.25 -10.94
C VAL A 256 -18.14 -5.12 -12.36
N ALA A 257 -18.87 -4.04 -12.60
CA ALA A 257 -19.50 -3.77 -13.89
C ALA A 257 -18.47 -3.40 -14.97
N ARG A 258 -18.79 -3.75 -16.22
CA ARG A 258 -17.95 -3.44 -17.39
C ARG A 258 -18.40 -2.17 -18.10
N ALA A 259 -17.44 -1.37 -18.56
CA ALA A 259 -17.67 -0.20 -19.42
C ALA A 259 -17.56 -0.55 -20.91
N SER A 260 -18.27 0.20 -21.76
CA SER A 260 -18.29 0.00 -23.22
C SER A 260 -17.64 1.13 -24.03
N SER A 261 -17.36 2.29 -23.43
CA SER A 261 -16.87 3.49 -24.14
C SER A 261 -15.84 4.25 -23.33
N THR A 262 -14.82 4.78 -24.01
CA THR A 262 -13.84 5.73 -23.43
C THR A 262 -14.42 7.15 -23.42
N LEU A 263 -13.95 7.98 -22.49
CA LEU A 263 -14.23 9.40 -22.41
C LEU A 263 -13.27 10.25 -23.27
N GLN A 264 -12.18 9.66 -23.78
CA GLN A 264 -11.18 10.35 -24.57
C GLN A 264 -11.40 10.16 -26.07
N THR A 265 -11.03 11.19 -26.84
CA THR A 265 -10.94 11.08 -28.29
C THR A 265 -9.75 10.17 -28.64
N PRO A 266 -9.92 9.17 -29.52
CA PRO A 266 -8.81 8.32 -29.95
C PRO A 266 -7.70 9.13 -30.61
N PHE A 267 -6.44 8.81 -30.30
CA PHE A 267 -5.26 9.36 -30.93
C PHE A 267 -4.20 8.29 -31.19
N SER A 268 -3.31 8.57 -32.14
CA SER A 268 -2.10 7.79 -32.38
C SER A 268 -1.02 8.70 -32.96
N TYR A 269 0.15 8.72 -32.35
CA TYR A 269 1.32 9.49 -32.77
C TYR A 269 2.49 8.56 -33.03
N ASN A 270 3.18 8.80 -34.15
CA ASN A 270 4.35 8.04 -34.53
C ASN A 270 5.55 8.97 -34.74
N ARG A 271 6.74 8.52 -34.35
CA ARG A 271 8.03 9.13 -34.72
C ARG A 271 8.94 8.03 -35.24
N THR A 272 9.31 8.15 -36.51
CA THR A 272 10.20 7.20 -37.19
C THR A 272 11.47 7.92 -37.62
N ALA A 273 12.63 7.35 -37.30
CA ALA A 273 13.92 7.94 -37.64
C ALA A 273 14.04 8.23 -39.15
N GLY A 274 14.43 9.46 -39.50
CA GLY A 274 14.60 9.88 -40.89
C GLY A 274 13.31 10.22 -41.63
N VAL A 275 12.13 10.09 -41.00
CA VAL A 275 10.84 10.55 -41.54
C VAL A 275 10.54 11.93 -40.97
N ASP A 276 10.18 12.88 -41.85
CA ASP A 276 9.78 14.26 -41.48
C ASP A 276 10.76 14.98 -40.55
N GLY A 277 12.06 14.65 -40.64
CA GLY A 277 13.12 15.24 -39.83
C GLY A 277 13.22 14.70 -38.40
N ALA A 278 12.49 13.64 -38.05
CA ALA A 278 12.59 13.02 -36.73
C ALA A 278 13.91 12.24 -36.57
N THR A 279 14.53 12.34 -35.38
CA THR A 279 15.73 11.61 -34.99
C THR A 279 15.49 10.79 -33.72
N ILE A 280 16.24 9.71 -33.54
CA ILE A 280 16.16 8.92 -32.31
C ILE A 280 16.87 9.68 -31.17
N PRO A 281 16.21 9.95 -30.03
CA PRO A 281 16.85 10.57 -28.88
C PRO A 281 18.02 9.73 -28.37
N ALA A 282 19.05 10.40 -27.85
CA ALA A 282 20.19 9.71 -27.26
C ALA A 282 19.74 8.84 -26.08
N LYS A 283 20.30 7.62 -25.99
CA LYS A 283 20.04 6.65 -24.92
C LYS A 283 18.58 6.20 -24.78
N ILE A 284 17.72 6.41 -25.79
CA ILE A 284 16.36 5.87 -25.78
C ILE A 284 16.40 4.36 -25.48
N ASN A 285 15.42 3.88 -24.71
CA ASN A 285 15.18 2.45 -24.58
C ASN A 285 14.76 1.86 -25.93
N THR A 286 14.89 0.54 -26.09
CA THR A 286 14.46 -0.16 -27.32
C THR A 286 13.68 -1.41 -26.99
N ASN A 287 12.77 -1.80 -27.89
CA ASN A 287 11.87 -2.94 -27.69
C ASN A 287 11.05 -2.86 -26.39
N GLU A 288 10.61 -1.66 -26.05
CA GLU A 288 9.88 -1.33 -24.82
C GLU A 288 8.40 -1.12 -25.10
N THR A 289 7.55 -1.49 -24.13
CA THR A 289 6.13 -1.13 -24.13
C THR A 289 5.74 -0.66 -22.73
N VAL A 290 5.15 0.53 -22.63
CA VAL A 290 4.70 1.10 -21.36
C VAL A 290 3.19 1.36 -21.45
N TYR A 291 2.43 0.73 -20.57
CA TYR A 291 1.02 1.00 -20.36
C TYR A 291 0.86 1.97 -19.20
N LEU A 292 0.28 3.13 -19.47
CA LEU A 292 0.03 4.17 -18.49
C LEU A 292 -1.45 4.11 -18.09
N ILE A 293 -1.69 3.90 -16.79
CA ILE A 293 -3.02 3.95 -16.20
C ILE A 293 -3.07 5.01 -15.11
N ARG A 294 -4.25 5.59 -14.93
CA ARG A 294 -4.52 6.50 -13.83
C ARG A 294 -4.70 5.70 -12.54
N HIS A 295 -4.27 6.27 -11.41
CA HIS A 295 -4.62 5.74 -10.10
C HIS A 295 -6.15 5.61 -9.91
N ALA A 296 -6.58 4.78 -8.95
CA ALA A 296 -7.99 4.59 -8.62
C ALA A 296 -8.67 5.87 -8.07
N GLU A 297 -10.00 5.86 -8.04
CA GLU A 297 -10.87 6.99 -7.66
C GLU A 297 -10.49 7.57 -6.29
N ALA A 298 -10.18 8.86 -6.26
CA ALA A 298 -9.75 9.54 -5.05
C ALA A 298 -10.87 10.36 -4.37
N HIS A 299 -11.99 10.64 -5.04
CA HIS A 299 -12.77 11.82 -4.68
C HIS A 299 -14.30 11.60 -4.67
N PRO A 300 -14.93 11.53 -3.48
CA PRO A 300 -16.38 11.72 -3.35
C PRO A 300 -16.83 13.15 -3.74
N SER A 301 -15.89 14.11 -3.73
CA SER A 301 -16.04 15.48 -4.24
C SER A 301 -14.67 16.04 -4.64
N SER A 302 -14.64 17.07 -5.50
CA SER A 302 -13.39 17.67 -6.00
C SER A 302 -12.48 18.27 -4.91
N SER A 303 -12.95 18.38 -3.67
CA SER A 303 -12.23 18.94 -2.53
C SER A 303 -11.83 17.91 -1.48
N PHE A 304 -12.25 16.65 -1.63
CA PHE A 304 -11.86 15.57 -0.73
C PHE A 304 -10.50 15.04 -1.15
N GLU A 305 -9.45 15.21 -0.37
CA GLU A 305 -8.13 14.71 -0.76
C GLU A 305 -7.30 14.39 0.48
N ASP A 306 -6.88 13.13 0.57
CA ASP A 306 -6.08 12.57 1.67
C ASP A 306 -4.88 11.74 1.18
N GLY A 307 -4.58 11.79 -0.12
CA GLY A 307 -3.49 11.07 -0.77
C GLY A 307 -3.75 9.57 -0.95
N ASN A 308 -4.91 9.08 -0.50
CA ASN A 308 -5.39 7.71 -0.70
C ASN A 308 -6.54 7.68 -1.72
N TYR A 309 -6.99 6.48 -2.10
CA TYR A 309 -8.25 6.30 -2.82
C TYR A 309 -9.38 5.95 -1.85
N VAL A 310 -10.63 6.09 -2.27
CA VAL A 310 -11.81 5.75 -1.46
C VAL A 310 -12.30 4.32 -1.71
N GLY A 311 -13.32 3.87 -0.97
CA GLY A 311 -13.93 2.54 -1.11
C GLY A 311 -14.23 2.12 -2.56
N ALA A 312 -14.81 3.02 -3.38
CA ALA A 312 -14.99 2.81 -4.81
C ALA A 312 -13.67 2.52 -5.55
N GLY A 313 -12.61 3.27 -5.24
CA GLY A 313 -11.27 3.04 -5.77
C GLY A 313 -10.71 1.66 -5.42
N GLN A 314 -11.04 1.14 -4.25
CA GLN A 314 -10.64 -0.22 -3.87
C GLN A 314 -11.27 -1.30 -4.73
N TRP A 315 -12.56 -1.17 -5.06
CA TRP A 315 -13.21 -2.09 -5.98
C TRP A 315 -12.51 -2.13 -7.34
N ARG A 316 -12.09 -0.96 -7.85
CA ARG A 316 -11.28 -0.87 -9.07
C ARG A 316 -9.94 -1.59 -8.90
N ALA A 317 -9.15 -1.20 -7.89
CA ALA A 317 -7.80 -1.74 -7.67
C ALA A 317 -7.82 -3.28 -7.56
N LEU A 318 -8.77 -3.82 -6.80
CA LEU A 318 -8.94 -5.26 -6.62
C LEU A 318 -9.47 -5.98 -7.86
N ALA A 319 -10.17 -5.29 -8.76
CA ALA A 319 -10.68 -5.85 -10.01
C ALA A 319 -9.65 -5.86 -11.14
N LEU A 320 -8.63 -5.00 -11.11
CA LEU A 320 -7.61 -4.92 -12.16
C LEU A 320 -7.03 -6.28 -12.60
N PRO A 321 -6.69 -7.24 -11.70
CA PRO A 321 -6.26 -8.59 -12.10
C PRO A 321 -7.19 -9.34 -13.05
N SER A 322 -8.51 -9.10 -12.97
CA SER A 322 -9.50 -9.76 -13.82
C SER A 322 -9.81 -8.96 -15.11
N PHE A 323 -9.51 -7.68 -15.12
CA PHE A 323 -9.87 -6.75 -16.20
C PHE A 323 -8.70 -6.49 -17.14
N LEU A 324 -7.51 -6.18 -16.61
CA LEU A 324 -6.33 -5.85 -17.42
C LEU A 324 -5.90 -6.97 -18.39
N PRO A 325 -5.90 -8.27 -18.04
CA PRO A 325 -5.57 -9.31 -19.01
C PRO A 325 -6.49 -9.34 -20.23
N ASN A 326 -7.76 -8.94 -20.05
CA ASN A 326 -8.69 -8.81 -21.17
C ASN A 326 -8.46 -7.52 -21.96
N ALA A 327 -8.19 -6.42 -21.28
CA ALA A 327 -7.83 -5.13 -21.90
C ALA A 327 -6.60 -5.25 -22.80
N LEU A 328 -5.60 -6.00 -22.35
CA LEU A 328 -4.31 -6.18 -23.02
C LEU A 328 -4.29 -7.40 -23.95
N ARG A 329 -5.44 -8.01 -24.26
CA ARG A 329 -5.50 -9.19 -25.12
C ARG A 329 -4.88 -8.91 -26.49
N GLY A 330 -3.92 -9.74 -26.87
CA GLY A 330 -3.17 -9.57 -28.13
C GLY A 330 -2.02 -8.56 -28.04
N GLN A 331 -1.79 -7.95 -26.88
CA GLN A 331 -0.62 -7.14 -26.58
C GLN A 331 0.38 -7.95 -25.73
N ARG A 332 1.58 -7.40 -25.51
CA ARG A 332 2.56 -7.98 -24.58
C ARG A 332 2.07 -7.79 -23.15
N SER A 333 2.13 -8.83 -22.33
CA SER A 333 1.80 -8.72 -20.90
C SER A 333 2.88 -7.94 -20.16
N PRO A 334 2.51 -7.11 -19.16
CA PRO A 334 3.48 -6.49 -18.26
C PRO A 334 4.39 -7.53 -17.58
N THR A 335 5.69 -7.24 -17.53
CA THR A 335 6.72 -7.99 -16.82
C THR A 335 7.03 -7.40 -15.46
N MET A 336 6.63 -6.15 -15.22
CA MET A 336 6.79 -5.44 -13.95
C MET A 336 5.77 -4.31 -13.84
N VAL A 337 5.61 -3.79 -12.62
CA VAL A 337 4.87 -2.55 -12.39
C VAL A 337 5.79 -1.46 -11.86
N TYR A 338 5.47 -0.23 -12.24
CA TYR A 338 6.06 0.98 -11.67
C TYR A 338 4.97 1.89 -11.12
N SER A 339 5.29 2.62 -10.07
CA SER A 339 4.41 3.63 -9.50
C SER A 339 5.22 4.69 -8.77
N ILE A 340 4.53 5.71 -8.27
CA ILE A 340 5.08 6.77 -7.44
C ILE A 340 5.49 6.22 -6.07
N ASP A 341 6.65 6.62 -5.55
CA ASP A 341 7.02 6.33 -4.16
C ASP A 341 6.03 6.99 -3.18
N PRO A 342 5.25 6.22 -2.38
CA PRO A 342 4.29 6.77 -1.42
C PRO A 342 4.91 7.71 -0.38
N ALA A 343 6.22 7.59 -0.15
CA ALA A 343 6.96 8.36 0.83
C ALA A 343 7.42 9.75 0.33
N GLN A 344 7.30 10.01 -0.96
CA GLN A 344 7.59 11.33 -1.53
C GLN A 344 6.58 12.37 -1.06
N SER A 345 7.07 13.60 -0.86
CA SER A 345 6.18 14.73 -0.61
C SER A 345 5.38 15.02 -1.87
N PHE A 346 4.07 15.14 -1.70
CA PHE A 346 3.20 15.73 -2.71
C PHE A 346 2.71 17.07 -2.14
N PRO A 347 3.43 18.18 -2.35
CA PRO A 347 3.33 19.37 -1.49
C PRO A 347 2.00 20.14 -1.60
N ILE A 348 1.15 19.78 -2.55
CA ILE A 348 -0.23 20.25 -2.61
C ILE A 348 -1.01 19.71 -1.39
N LEU A 349 -0.57 18.59 -0.81
CA LEU A 349 -1.23 17.84 0.25
C LEU A 349 -0.35 17.68 1.48
N ASN A 350 -0.98 17.78 2.65
CA ASN A 350 -0.34 17.47 3.94
C ASN A 350 -0.47 15.97 4.28
N CYS A 351 -0.24 15.09 3.31
CA CYS A 351 -0.38 13.64 3.46
C CYS A 351 0.55 12.88 2.51
N SER A 352 0.68 11.56 2.70
CA SER A 352 1.41 10.68 1.80
C SER A 352 0.58 10.35 0.57
N TYR A 353 1.25 10.17 -0.57
CA TYR A 353 0.59 9.96 -1.86
C TYR A 353 0.59 8.47 -2.25
N ALA A 354 -0.17 7.67 -1.51
CA ALA A 354 -0.14 6.20 -1.61
C ALA A 354 -1.05 5.62 -2.71
N ARG A 355 -2.07 6.37 -3.16
CA ARG A 355 -3.10 5.87 -4.08
C ARG A 355 -2.58 5.26 -5.39
N PRO A 356 -1.55 5.79 -6.08
CA PRO A 356 -1.13 5.19 -7.36
C PRO A 356 -0.54 3.80 -7.14
N SER A 357 0.32 3.66 -6.14
CA SER A 357 0.99 2.39 -5.85
C SER A 357 0.00 1.34 -5.38
N LEU A 358 -0.93 1.73 -4.52
CA LEU A 358 -1.99 0.84 -4.04
C LEU A 358 -3.03 0.50 -5.12
N THR A 359 -3.06 1.23 -6.25
CA THR A 359 -3.95 0.90 -7.38
C THR A 359 -3.45 -0.34 -8.11
N VAL A 360 -2.15 -0.41 -8.40
CA VAL A 360 -1.54 -1.54 -9.15
C VAL A 360 -1.03 -2.66 -8.26
N PHE A 361 -0.91 -2.44 -6.95
CA PHE A 361 -0.42 -3.46 -6.03
C PHE A 361 -1.19 -4.79 -6.13
N PRO A 362 -2.54 -4.82 -6.16
CA PRO A 362 -3.27 -6.08 -6.31
C PRO A 362 -3.01 -6.78 -7.65
N TYR A 363 -2.85 -6.01 -8.74
CA TYR A 363 -2.47 -6.54 -10.06
C TYR A 363 -1.08 -7.19 -10.05
N ALA A 364 -0.11 -6.54 -9.41
CA ALA A 364 1.25 -7.07 -9.29
C ALA A 364 1.26 -8.38 -8.49
N ILE A 365 0.55 -8.43 -7.37
CA ILE A 365 0.41 -9.62 -6.52
C ILE A 365 -0.21 -10.78 -7.31
N ALA A 366 -1.35 -10.54 -7.97
CA ALA A 366 -2.08 -11.58 -8.70
C ALA A 366 -1.28 -12.21 -9.85
N ASN A 367 -0.37 -11.44 -10.44
CA ASN A 367 0.43 -11.83 -11.61
C ASN A 367 1.90 -12.11 -11.28
N ASN A 368 2.27 -12.15 -9.99
CA ASN A 368 3.64 -12.35 -9.53
C ASN A 368 4.66 -11.37 -10.18
N LEU A 369 4.31 -10.08 -10.24
CA LEU A 369 5.15 -9.05 -10.84
C LEU A 369 5.90 -8.26 -9.75
N SER A 370 7.15 -7.91 -10.05
CA SER A 370 7.91 -6.98 -9.21
C SER A 370 7.24 -5.61 -9.16
N VAL A 371 7.18 -5.03 -7.96
CA VAL A 371 6.71 -3.67 -7.72
C VAL A 371 7.90 -2.76 -7.59
N ASN A 372 7.98 -1.74 -8.44
CA ASN A 372 9.05 -0.75 -8.42
C ASN A 372 8.48 0.64 -8.16
N LEU A 373 9.25 1.48 -7.50
CA LEU A 373 8.87 2.85 -7.19
C LEU A 373 9.82 3.83 -7.89
N ALA A 374 9.26 4.82 -8.55
CA ALA A 374 10.00 5.96 -9.08
C ALA A 374 10.32 6.92 -7.93
N ALA A 375 11.44 6.64 -7.25
CA ALA A 375 11.86 7.33 -6.04
C ALA A 375 13.07 8.26 -6.27
N SER A 376 13.75 8.17 -7.42
CA SER A 376 15.02 8.89 -7.67
C SER A 376 14.85 10.34 -8.13
N PHE A 377 13.61 10.80 -8.31
CA PHE A 377 13.29 12.18 -8.65
C PHE A 377 12.02 12.62 -7.93
N LEU A 378 11.91 13.94 -7.68
CA LEU A 378 10.68 14.53 -7.18
C LEU A 378 9.65 14.56 -8.29
N LEU A 379 8.43 14.13 -8.00
CA LEU A 379 7.28 14.27 -8.91
C LEU A 379 7.08 15.71 -9.36
N GLY A 380 7.47 16.66 -8.49
CA GLY A 380 7.28 18.08 -8.70
C GLY A 380 5.91 18.53 -8.21
N ILE A 381 5.83 19.79 -7.77
CA ILE A 381 4.60 20.41 -7.25
C ILE A 381 3.62 20.73 -8.40
N ASN A 382 4.14 20.85 -9.62
CA ASN A 382 3.36 21.11 -10.82
C ASN A 382 3.51 19.93 -11.77
N ALA A 383 2.47 19.08 -11.80
CA ALA A 383 2.38 17.90 -12.63
C ALA A 383 2.61 18.17 -14.12
N THR A 384 2.24 19.37 -14.58
CA THR A 384 2.35 19.75 -16.00
C THR A 384 3.64 20.46 -16.34
N SER A 385 4.56 20.64 -15.38
CA SER A 385 5.84 21.34 -15.62
C SER A 385 6.77 20.56 -16.54
N GLU A 386 7.57 21.29 -17.33
CA GLU A 386 8.55 20.68 -18.25
C GLU A 386 9.59 19.85 -17.51
N THR A 387 10.06 20.28 -16.34
CA THR A 387 11.01 19.52 -15.51
C THR A 387 10.42 18.20 -15.01
N ALA A 388 9.15 18.17 -14.59
CA ALA A 388 8.50 16.93 -14.17
C ALA A 388 8.36 15.95 -15.35
N ALA A 389 8.00 16.47 -16.53
CA ALA A 389 7.91 15.68 -17.76
C ALA A 389 9.27 15.16 -18.23
N GLU A 390 10.31 15.99 -18.18
CA GLU A 390 11.69 15.60 -18.51
C GLU A 390 12.18 14.50 -17.57
N ASN A 391 12.03 14.67 -16.25
CA ASN A 391 12.47 13.68 -15.27
C ASN A 391 11.77 12.34 -15.47
N ALA A 392 10.45 12.35 -15.62
CA ALA A 392 9.68 11.14 -15.89
C ALA A 392 10.06 10.51 -17.24
N SER A 393 10.29 11.30 -18.29
CA SER A 393 10.70 10.80 -19.60
C SER A 393 12.09 10.17 -19.56
N ASN A 394 13.04 10.84 -18.90
CA ASN A 394 14.39 10.35 -18.73
C ASN A 394 14.42 9.06 -17.91
N PHE A 395 13.52 8.94 -16.91
CA PHE A 395 13.39 7.75 -16.09
C PHE A 395 12.78 6.56 -16.84
N PHE A 396 11.65 6.76 -17.52
CA PHE A 396 10.89 5.67 -18.13
C PHE A 396 11.37 5.29 -19.52
N PHE A 397 11.83 6.23 -20.34
CA PHE A 397 12.05 5.99 -21.78
C PHE A 397 13.52 6.09 -22.20
N THR A 398 14.43 6.38 -21.28
CA THR A 398 15.86 6.49 -21.58
C THR A 398 16.72 5.78 -20.53
N ASN A 399 17.95 5.44 -20.92
CA ASN A 399 18.97 4.92 -20.02
C ASN A 399 19.76 6.04 -19.29
N SER A 400 19.24 7.26 -19.24
CA SER A 400 19.98 8.43 -18.72
C SER A 400 20.10 8.44 -17.19
N THR A 401 19.19 7.76 -16.49
CA THR A 401 19.14 7.67 -15.02
C THR A 401 19.86 6.43 -14.48
N GLY A 402 20.48 5.64 -15.36
CA GLY A 402 21.09 4.35 -15.00
C GLY A 402 20.11 3.18 -14.92
N ILE A 403 18.81 3.43 -15.08
CA ILE A 403 17.78 2.40 -15.20
C ILE A 403 17.63 2.04 -16.68
N ASN A 404 17.66 0.75 -17.00
CA ASN A 404 17.45 0.26 -18.37
C ASN A 404 16.18 -0.57 -18.46
N LEU A 405 15.21 -0.03 -19.19
CA LEU A 405 13.89 -0.63 -19.40
C LEU A 405 13.72 -1.17 -20.83
N SER A 406 14.80 -1.26 -21.61
CA SER A 406 14.79 -1.93 -22.90
C SER A 406 14.38 -3.40 -22.75
N ASN A 407 13.61 -3.91 -23.72
CA ASN A 407 13.02 -5.25 -23.71
C ASN A 407 11.98 -5.50 -22.61
N GLN A 408 11.53 -4.47 -21.87
CA GLN A 408 10.50 -4.61 -20.85
C GLN A 408 9.11 -4.27 -21.37
N THR A 409 8.10 -4.82 -20.70
CA THR A 409 6.73 -4.35 -20.82
C THR A 409 6.26 -3.92 -19.44
N ILE A 410 5.89 -2.65 -19.28
CA ILE A 410 5.73 -2.04 -17.96
C ILE A 410 4.30 -1.55 -17.81
N LEU A 411 3.69 -1.81 -16.66
CA LEU A 411 2.47 -1.13 -16.25
C LEU A 411 2.82 -0.01 -15.26
N VAL A 412 2.42 1.22 -15.57
CA VAL A 412 2.64 2.39 -14.73
C VAL A 412 1.30 2.90 -14.21
N ALA A 413 1.12 2.96 -12.90
CA ALA A 413 0.06 3.76 -12.28
C ALA A 413 0.63 5.07 -11.75
N TRP A 414 -0.05 6.17 -12.07
CA TRP A 414 0.45 7.51 -11.77
C TRP A 414 -0.68 8.53 -11.57
N GLU A 415 -0.30 9.75 -11.21
CA GLU A 415 -1.15 10.95 -11.28
C GLU A 415 -1.37 11.35 -12.75
N HIS A 416 -2.62 11.28 -13.21
CA HIS A 416 -2.98 11.43 -14.63
C HIS A 416 -2.55 12.75 -15.26
N GLU A 417 -2.48 13.83 -14.47
CA GLU A 417 -2.08 15.15 -14.96
C GLU A 417 -0.62 15.18 -15.47
N HIS A 418 0.22 14.22 -15.07
CA HIS A 418 1.61 14.13 -15.58
C HIS A 418 1.68 13.53 -17.00
N PHE A 419 0.73 12.70 -17.40
CA PHE A 419 0.83 11.96 -18.66
C PHE A 419 0.82 12.87 -19.90
N PRO A 420 -0.06 13.88 -20.01
CA PRO A 420 -0.04 14.78 -21.17
C PRO A 420 1.32 15.46 -21.40
N SER A 421 1.91 16.06 -20.37
CA SER A 421 3.22 16.72 -20.48
C SER A 421 4.35 15.71 -20.71
N LEU A 422 4.30 14.54 -20.08
CA LEU A 422 5.25 13.45 -20.32
C LEU A 422 5.25 13.01 -21.79
N ILE A 423 4.07 12.72 -22.37
CA ILE A 423 3.96 12.30 -23.77
C ILE A 423 4.38 13.41 -24.70
N LYS A 424 4.00 14.66 -24.42
CA LYS A 424 4.44 15.82 -25.20
C LYS A 424 5.97 15.92 -25.22
N TYR A 425 6.61 15.87 -24.06
CA TYR A 425 8.08 15.93 -23.94
C TYR A 425 8.75 14.79 -24.71
N LEU A 426 8.27 13.55 -24.53
CA LEU A 426 8.81 12.39 -25.23
C LEU A 426 8.70 12.56 -26.75
N VAL A 427 7.53 12.97 -27.25
CA VAL A 427 7.31 13.17 -28.70
C VAL A 427 8.17 14.31 -29.25
N ASP A 428 8.31 15.42 -28.51
CA ASP A 428 9.16 16.56 -28.89
C ASP A 428 10.65 16.18 -28.91
N SER A 429 11.09 15.27 -28.05
CA SER A 429 12.49 14.82 -28.00
C SER A 429 12.98 14.16 -29.29
N TYR A 430 12.07 13.63 -30.11
CA TYR A 430 12.36 13.08 -31.43
C TYR A 430 12.47 14.16 -32.51
N GLY A 431 12.07 15.40 -32.23
CA GLY A 431 12.01 16.49 -33.20
C GLY A 431 11.04 16.22 -34.37
N GLY A 432 11.42 16.71 -35.55
CA GLY A 432 10.64 16.63 -36.78
C GLY A 432 9.65 17.77 -36.99
N THR A 433 8.97 17.77 -38.13
CA THR A 433 8.03 18.85 -38.52
C THR A 433 6.62 18.66 -37.98
N ALA A 434 6.28 17.46 -37.51
CA ALA A 434 5.00 17.20 -36.86
C ALA A 434 5.01 17.77 -35.43
N LEU A 435 4.04 18.64 -35.12
CA LEU A 435 3.90 19.20 -33.78
C LEU A 435 3.60 18.09 -32.76
N ALA A 436 4.17 18.20 -31.56
CA ALA A 436 3.73 17.36 -30.44
C ALA A 436 2.27 17.70 -30.07
N PRO A 437 1.54 16.70 -29.57
CA PRO A 437 0.11 16.84 -29.38
C PRO A 437 -0.22 17.71 -28.17
N ASN A 438 -1.35 18.43 -28.27
CA ASN A 438 -1.99 19.05 -27.12
C ASN A 438 -2.99 18.05 -26.53
N LEU A 439 -2.52 17.21 -25.61
CA LEU A 439 -3.32 16.17 -24.96
C LEU A 439 -3.90 16.67 -23.65
N THR A 440 -5.04 16.11 -23.27
CA THR A 440 -5.63 16.25 -21.94
C THR A 440 -6.09 14.89 -21.45
N TRP A 441 -5.97 14.64 -20.15
CA TRP A 441 -6.56 13.48 -19.51
C TRP A 441 -7.77 13.95 -18.68
N PRO A 442 -9.02 13.61 -19.06
CA PRO A 442 -10.19 14.04 -18.31
C PRO A 442 -10.18 13.55 -16.87
N SER A 443 -10.51 14.41 -15.91
CA SER A 443 -10.46 14.10 -14.48
C SER A 443 -11.48 13.04 -14.02
N ASN A 444 -12.42 12.63 -14.87
CA ASN A 444 -13.34 11.53 -14.63
C ASN A 444 -13.03 10.27 -15.46
N ASP A 445 -11.93 10.27 -16.22
CA ASP A 445 -11.48 9.10 -16.97
C ASP A 445 -10.50 8.28 -16.14
N TYR A 446 -10.95 7.08 -15.77
CA TYR A 446 -10.20 6.07 -15.03
C TYR A 446 -10.13 4.74 -15.79
N ASP A 447 -10.53 4.73 -17.07
CA ASP A 447 -10.67 3.51 -17.86
C ASP A 447 -9.69 3.45 -19.03
N THR A 448 -9.34 4.61 -19.60
CA THR A 448 -8.41 4.67 -20.72
C THR A 448 -6.99 4.27 -20.32
N ILE A 449 -6.34 3.48 -21.18
CA ILE A 449 -4.93 3.11 -21.05
C ILE A 449 -4.17 3.81 -22.18
N TRP A 450 -3.20 4.66 -21.84
CA TRP A 450 -2.26 5.16 -22.85
C TRP A 450 -1.14 4.15 -23.04
N THR A 451 -0.80 3.87 -24.29
CA THR A 451 0.24 2.90 -24.65
C THR A 451 1.37 3.63 -25.34
N VAL A 452 2.57 3.50 -24.80
CA VAL A 452 3.83 3.95 -25.42
C VAL A 452 4.59 2.72 -25.88
N LYS A 453 5.01 2.69 -27.14
CA LYS A 453 5.85 1.63 -27.71
C LYS A 453 7.09 2.23 -28.32
N ILE A 454 8.25 1.68 -27.95
CA ILE A 454 9.51 1.98 -28.59
C ILE A 454 10.02 0.69 -29.24
N ASP A 455 10.11 0.67 -30.57
CA ASP A 455 10.48 -0.54 -31.31
C ASP A 455 11.98 -0.89 -31.16
N THR A 456 12.41 -1.96 -31.82
CA THR A 456 13.82 -2.41 -31.79
C THR A 456 14.81 -1.43 -32.43
N MET A 457 14.32 -0.48 -33.22
CA MET A 457 15.11 0.58 -33.87
C MET A 457 15.02 1.92 -33.12
N GLY A 458 14.24 1.98 -32.04
CA GLY A 458 14.01 3.20 -31.27
C GLY A 458 12.84 4.05 -31.76
N ASN A 459 12.07 3.63 -32.77
CA ASN A 459 10.92 4.40 -33.24
C ASN A 459 9.79 4.38 -32.22
N LEU A 460 9.10 5.50 -32.08
CA LEU A 460 8.05 5.72 -31.09
C LEU A 460 6.66 5.59 -31.71
N THR A 461 5.77 4.90 -31.00
CA THR A 461 4.32 4.97 -31.17
C THR A 461 3.66 5.28 -29.83
N VAL A 462 2.73 6.23 -29.81
CA VAL A 462 1.89 6.52 -28.63
C VAL A 462 0.43 6.56 -29.03
N ASP A 463 -0.43 5.83 -28.33
CA ASP A 463 -1.89 5.81 -28.58
C ASP A 463 -2.70 5.63 -27.28
N ASN A 464 -4.02 5.79 -27.37
CA ASN A 464 -4.97 5.53 -26.28
C ASN A 464 -6.07 4.53 -26.67
N ALA A 465 -5.72 3.52 -27.49
CA ALA A 465 -6.70 2.59 -28.05
C ALA A 465 -7.24 1.57 -27.02
N LEU A 466 -6.52 1.37 -25.91
CA LEU A 466 -6.82 0.35 -24.91
C LEU A 466 -7.63 0.92 -23.75
N ARG A 467 -8.35 0.04 -23.05
CA ARG A 467 -9.18 0.39 -21.90
C ARG A 467 -9.24 -0.76 -20.89
N GLU A 468 -9.22 -0.44 -19.60
CA GLU A 468 -9.37 -1.43 -18.51
C GLU A 468 -10.69 -2.19 -18.63
N GLY A 469 -11.75 -1.48 -19.01
CA GLY A 469 -13.11 -1.96 -19.16
C GLY A 469 -13.92 -1.93 -17.86
N ILE A 470 -13.55 -1.13 -16.86
CA ILE A 470 -14.24 -0.99 -15.57
C ILE A 470 -15.22 0.19 -15.61
N ASP A 471 -16.49 -0.05 -15.30
CA ASP A 471 -17.50 1.02 -15.19
C ASP A 471 -17.42 1.71 -13.83
N SER A 472 -16.61 2.79 -13.75
CA SER A 472 -16.44 3.61 -12.54
C SER A 472 -17.76 4.10 -11.95
N SER A 473 -18.74 4.41 -12.80
CA SER A 473 -20.02 4.99 -12.36
C SER A 473 -20.90 4.02 -11.57
N LYS A 474 -20.57 2.72 -11.62
CA LYS A 474 -21.30 1.65 -10.93
C LYS A 474 -20.52 1.00 -9.79
N LEU A 475 -19.35 1.54 -9.44
CA LEU A 475 -18.59 1.04 -8.29
C LEU A 475 -19.34 1.40 -7.00
N PRO A 476 -19.48 0.46 -6.04
CA PRO A 476 -20.04 0.80 -4.73
C PRO A 476 -19.19 1.86 -4.04
N ALA A 477 -19.85 2.81 -3.35
CA ALA A 477 -19.16 3.86 -2.60
C ALA A 477 -18.38 3.30 -1.40
N ASP A 478 -18.98 2.34 -0.69
CA ASP A 478 -18.36 1.64 0.44
C ASP A 478 -17.25 0.69 -0.03
N ALA A 479 -16.22 0.53 0.79
CA ALA A 479 -15.17 -0.46 0.57
C ALA A 479 -15.74 -1.90 0.59
N PRO A 480 -15.20 -2.82 -0.24
CA PRO A 480 -15.55 -4.24 -0.19
C PRO A 480 -15.30 -4.82 1.21
N LYS A 481 -16.22 -5.66 1.70
CA LYS A 481 -16.14 -6.31 3.01
C LYS A 481 -15.76 -7.77 2.84
N PHE A 482 -14.60 -8.14 3.39
CA PHE A 482 -14.04 -9.50 3.36
C PHE A 482 -14.20 -10.20 4.71
#